data_AF-A0AAW2EGM7-F1
#
_entry.id   AF-A0AAW2EGM7-F1
#
_cell.length_a   1.000
_cell.length_b   1.000
_cell.length_c   1.000
_cell.angle_alpha   90.00
_cell.angle_beta   90.00
_cell.angle_gamma   90.00
#
_symmetry.space_group_name_H-M   'P 1'
#
loop_
_entity.id
_entity.type
_entity.pdbx_description
1 polymer ?
#
loop_
_entity_poly.entity_id
_entity_poly.type
_entity_poly.pdbx_seq_one_letter_code
_entity_poly.pdbx_strand_id
1 'polypeptide(L)'
;MENTQSLYISLFNDEKSDVLKELLHACVDEICGRPGPSYRKFVNSMDWTKTEYEGVYKLISSLLRNPASLYLVEEKMPQEYHELPEQVQQNILTCLKVRREQLTDALLREHYKSKLPTVVDHDWRLKVSH
;
A
#
# COMPACT_ATOMS: atom_id res chain seq x y z
N MET A 1 9.44 -5.30 -24.82
CA MET A 1 8.78 -4.92 -23.54
C MET A 1 9.86 -4.74 -22.45
N GLU A 2 10.90 -3.94 -22.73
CA GLU A 2 12.11 -3.87 -21.87
C GLU A 2 12.21 -2.57 -21.05
N ASN A 3 11.20 -1.69 -21.11
CA ASN A 3 11.35 -0.32 -20.62
C ASN A 3 10.96 -0.14 -19.13
N THR A 4 10.01 -0.92 -18.63
CA THR A 4 9.42 -0.66 -17.30
C THR A 4 10.30 -1.13 -16.13
N GLN A 5 10.99 -2.28 -16.28
CA GLN A 5 11.89 -2.80 -15.24
C GLN A 5 13.13 -1.92 -15.06
N SER A 6 13.74 -1.45 -16.16
CA SER A 6 14.90 -0.54 -16.12
C SER A 6 14.54 0.79 -15.44
N LEU A 7 13.34 1.31 -15.71
CA LEU A 7 12.82 2.49 -15.02
C LEU A 7 12.66 2.25 -13.51
N TYR A 8 12.06 1.14 -13.07
CA TYR A 8 11.95 0.89 -11.63
C TYR A 8 13.30 0.70 -10.95
N ILE A 9 14.25 0.02 -11.60
CA ILE A 9 15.61 -0.15 -11.06
C ILE A 9 16.30 1.21 -10.86
N SER A 10 16.19 2.14 -11.82
CA SER A 10 16.79 3.48 -11.68
C SER A 10 16.08 4.36 -10.65
N LEU A 11 14.76 4.17 -10.46
CA LEU A 11 13.97 4.91 -9.49
C LEU A 11 14.30 4.51 -8.03
N PHE A 12 14.79 3.28 -7.81
CA PHE A 12 15.02 2.72 -6.47
C PHE A 12 16.51 2.57 -6.10
N ASN A 13 17.39 3.41 -6.64
CA ASN A 13 18.81 3.41 -6.29
C ASN A 13 19.06 3.56 -4.77
N ASP A 14 20.17 2.98 -4.28
CA ASP A 14 20.54 2.87 -2.87
C ASP A 14 20.55 4.22 -2.13
N GLU A 15 21.02 5.28 -2.79
CA GLU A 15 21.05 6.66 -2.26
C GLU A 15 19.65 7.19 -1.90
N LYS A 16 18.58 6.61 -2.46
CA LYS A 16 17.18 7.01 -2.22
C LYS A 16 16.44 6.02 -1.32
N SER A 17 17.13 5.07 -0.70
CA SER A 17 16.53 4.05 0.14
C SER A 17 15.75 4.62 1.33
N ASP A 18 16.18 5.73 1.93
CA ASP A 18 15.47 6.32 3.07
C ASP A 18 14.16 6.99 2.63
N VAL A 19 14.18 7.64 1.48
CA VAL A 19 12.99 8.24 0.89
C VAL A 19 11.99 7.16 0.46
N LEU A 20 12.47 6.02 0.00
CA LEU A 20 11.64 4.85 -0.28
C LEU A 20 10.97 4.30 0.99
N LYS A 21 11.71 4.21 2.11
CA LYS A 21 11.12 3.80 3.41
C LYS A 21 10.04 4.79 3.85
N GLU A 22 10.27 6.09 3.70
CA GLU A 22 9.26 7.11 3.99
C GLU A 22 8.01 6.95 3.12
N LEU A 23 8.18 6.70 1.82
CA LEU A 23 7.09 6.45 0.90
C LEU A 23 6.28 5.21 1.30
N LEU A 24 6.97 4.10 1.62
CA LEU A 24 6.34 2.87 2.10
C LEU A 24 5.50 3.12 3.35
N HIS A 25 6.05 3.81 4.34
CA HIS A 25 5.32 4.14 5.56
C HIS A 25 4.13 5.07 5.30
N ALA A 26 4.27 6.04 4.40
CA ALA A 26 3.17 6.92 4.03
C ALA A 26 2.04 6.19 3.28
N CYS A 27 2.36 5.22 2.41
CA CYS A 27 1.36 4.36 1.79
C CYS A 27 0.61 3.51 2.84
N VAL A 28 1.33 2.96 3.82
CA VAL A 28 0.71 2.24 4.93
C VAL A 28 -0.18 3.16 5.76
N ASP A 29 0.28 4.38 6.05
CA ASP A 29 -0.50 5.39 6.77
C ASP A 29 -1.83 5.65 6.04
N GLU A 30 -1.80 5.81 4.72
CA GLU A 30 -3.02 5.97 3.91
C GLU A 30 -3.99 4.80 4.05
N ILE A 31 -3.49 3.56 3.93
CA ILE A 31 -4.29 2.34 4.08
C ILE A 31 -4.92 2.30 5.48
N CYS A 32 -4.18 2.74 6.49
CA CYS A 32 -4.64 2.83 7.89
C CYS A 32 -5.56 4.04 8.16
N GLY A 33 -5.97 4.81 7.14
CA GLY A 33 -6.87 5.96 7.27
C GLY A 33 -6.21 7.25 7.74
N ARG A 34 -4.87 7.34 7.68
CA ARG A 34 -4.08 8.54 7.97
C ARG A 34 -3.72 9.26 6.65
N PRO A 35 -3.17 10.49 6.70
CA PRO A 35 -2.74 11.17 5.47
C PRO A 35 -1.70 10.36 4.70
N GLY A 36 -1.96 10.13 3.41
CA GLY A 36 -1.10 9.37 2.51
C GLY A 36 0.08 10.15 1.93
N PRO A 37 0.85 9.51 1.03
CA PRO A 37 2.00 10.16 0.40
C PRO A 37 1.53 11.24 -0.59
N SER A 38 2.31 12.32 -0.71
CA SER A 38 2.05 13.37 -1.70
C SER A 38 3.29 13.64 -2.54
N TYR A 39 3.10 13.82 -3.84
CA TYR A 39 4.21 14.12 -4.77
C TYR A 39 5.06 15.31 -4.30
N ARG A 40 4.41 16.37 -3.77
CA ARG A 40 5.10 17.58 -3.28
C ARG A 40 6.08 17.29 -2.13
N LYS A 41 5.85 16.25 -1.34
CA LYS A 41 6.74 15.84 -0.25
C LYS A 41 8.00 15.15 -0.78
N PHE A 42 7.89 14.42 -1.90
CA PHE A 42 8.94 13.54 -2.39
C PHE A 42 9.73 14.11 -3.59
N VAL A 43 9.17 15.09 -4.30
CA VAL A 43 9.76 15.67 -5.53
C VAL A 43 11.17 16.23 -5.32
N ASN A 44 11.44 16.83 -4.16
CA ASN A 44 12.74 17.44 -3.86
C ASN A 44 13.85 16.42 -3.54
N SER A 45 13.49 15.16 -3.26
CA SER A 45 14.44 14.14 -2.82
C SER A 45 14.61 13.02 -3.85
N MET A 46 13.55 12.71 -4.60
CA MET A 46 13.52 11.60 -5.54
C MET A 46 13.90 11.99 -6.98
N ASP A 47 13.91 13.28 -7.35
CA ASP A 47 14.07 13.75 -8.75
C ASP A 47 13.09 13.07 -9.74
N TRP A 48 12.03 12.45 -9.22
CA TRP A 48 11.02 11.78 -10.02
C TRP A 48 10.12 12.80 -10.67
N THR A 49 9.77 12.54 -11.91
CA THR A 49 8.60 13.16 -12.54
C THR A 49 7.33 12.72 -11.81
N LYS A 50 6.27 13.50 -11.96
CA LYS A 50 4.95 13.16 -11.40
C LYS A 50 4.46 11.77 -11.87
N THR A 51 4.71 11.42 -13.13
CA THR A 51 4.32 10.14 -13.71
C THR A 51 5.06 8.97 -13.07
N GLU A 52 6.37 9.11 -12.83
CA GLU A 52 7.17 8.08 -12.15
C GLU A 52 6.71 7.89 -10.71
N TYR A 53 6.49 8.99 -9.99
CA TYR A 53 5.93 8.94 -8.64
C TYR A 53 4.58 8.22 -8.61
N GLU A 54 3.65 8.55 -9.52
CA GLU A 54 2.33 7.91 -9.59
C GLU A 54 2.43 6.41 -9.91
N GLY A 55 3.37 6.02 -10.79
CA GLY A 55 3.65 4.62 -11.09
C GLY A 55 4.15 3.84 -9.88
N VAL A 56 5.17 4.37 -9.19
CA VAL A 56 5.73 3.76 -7.97
C VAL A 56 4.69 3.71 -6.85
N TYR A 57 3.99 4.81 -6.64
CA TYR A 57 2.93 4.90 -5.63
C TYR A 57 1.85 3.84 -5.86
N LYS A 58 1.39 3.70 -7.11
CA LYS A 58 0.38 2.69 -7.48
C LYS A 58 0.90 1.27 -7.28
N LEU A 59 2.14 1.00 -7.67
CA LEU A 59 2.79 -0.31 -7.48
C LEU A 59 2.86 -0.69 -6.01
N ILE A 60 3.43 0.20 -5.17
CA ILE A 60 3.57 -0.02 -3.73
C ILE A 60 2.19 -0.16 -3.06
N SER A 61 1.24 0.71 -3.38
CA SER A 61 -0.09 0.67 -2.76
C SER A 61 -0.85 -0.60 -3.14
N SER A 62 -0.74 -1.06 -4.39
CA SER A 62 -1.32 -2.33 -4.84
C SER A 62 -0.73 -3.51 -4.07
N LEU A 63 0.60 -3.51 -3.90
CA LEU A 63 1.31 -4.56 -3.18
C LEU A 63 0.88 -4.61 -1.70
N LEU A 64 0.87 -3.47 -1.01
CA LEU A 64 0.52 -3.37 0.42
C LEU A 64 -0.96 -3.68 0.70
N ARG A 65 -1.85 -3.46 -0.28
CA ARG A 65 -3.26 -3.83 -0.19
C ARG A 65 -3.54 -5.30 -0.48
N ASN A 66 -2.57 -6.01 -1.07
CA ASN A 66 -2.71 -7.44 -1.32
C ASN A 66 -2.55 -8.23 -0.01
N PRO A 67 -3.56 -8.99 0.45
CA PRO A 67 -3.47 -9.77 1.69
C PRO A 67 -2.33 -10.78 1.71
N ALA A 68 -1.87 -11.24 0.54
CA ALA A 68 -0.73 -12.15 0.43
C ALA A 68 0.57 -11.54 1.01
N SER A 69 0.71 -10.21 0.97
CA SER A 69 1.86 -9.51 1.55
C SER A 69 1.96 -9.65 3.08
N LEU A 70 0.85 -9.94 3.77
CA LEU A 70 0.81 -10.07 5.23
C LEU A 70 1.44 -11.36 5.76
N TYR A 71 1.64 -12.37 4.90
CA TYR A 71 2.24 -13.64 5.32
C TYR A 71 3.73 -13.51 5.62
N LEU A 72 4.41 -12.47 5.12
CA LEU A 72 5.86 -12.23 5.28
C LEU A 72 6.76 -13.38 4.81
N VAL A 73 6.20 -14.38 4.12
CA VAL A 73 6.93 -15.47 3.49
C VAL A 73 7.16 -15.07 2.04
N GLU A 74 8.41 -14.92 1.64
CA GLU A 74 8.78 -14.43 0.31
C GLU A 74 8.10 -15.24 -0.81
N GLU A 75 8.07 -16.57 -0.71
CA GLU A 75 7.43 -17.47 -1.70
C GLU A 75 5.92 -17.23 -1.87
N LYS A 76 5.27 -16.58 -0.90
CA LYS A 76 3.84 -16.26 -0.92
C LYS A 76 3.57 -14.81 -1.31
N MET A 77 4.62 -14.02 -1.57
CA MET A 77 4.46 -12.63 -1.94
C MET A 77 3.86 -12.51 -3.37
N PRO A 78 3.15 -11.41 -3.66
CA PRO A 78 2.62 -11.15 -5.01
C PRO A 78 3.72 -11.12 -6.08
N GLN A 79 3.39 -11.44 -7.33
CA GLN A 79 4.37 -11.42 -8.44
C GLN A 79 5.07 -10.06 -8.55
N GLU A 80 4.34 -8.97 -8.31
CA GLU A 80 4.87 -7.61 -8.35
C GLU A 80 6.00 -7.39 -7.34
N TYR A 81 6.04 -8.14 -6.24
CA TYR A 81 7.15 -8.08 -5.29
C TYR A 81 8.43 -8.72 -5.86
N HIS A 82 8.30 -9.86 -6.53
CA HIS A 82 9.43 -10.59 -7.10
C HIS A 82 10.07 -9.88 -8.30
N GLU A 83 9.33 -8.98 -8.95
CA GLU A 83 9.82 -8.15 -10.05
C GLU A 83 10.61 -6.91 -9.58
N LEU A 84 10.62 -6.64 -8.27
CA LEU A 84 11.34 -5.50 -7.69
C LEU A 84 12.83 -5.82 -7.45
N PRO A 85 13.71 -4.81 -7.41
CA PRO A 85 15.09 -4.99 -6.97
C PRO A 85 15.17 -5.56 -5.54
N GLU A 86 16.18 -6.39 -5.27
CA GLU A 86 16.36 -7.06 -3.96
C GLU A 86 16.37 -6.06 -2.78
N GLN A 87 17.02 -4.90 -2.96
CA GLN A 87 17.03 -3.85 -1.94
C GLN A 87 15.62 -3.33 -1.60
N VAL A 88 14.78 -3.15 -2.63
CA VAL A 88 13.39 -2.68 -2.48
C VAL A 88 12.57 -3.74 -1.77
N GLN A 89 12.75 -5.01 -2.16
CA GLN A 89 12.14 -6.16 -1.51
C GLN A 89 12.44 -6.18 0.00
N GLN A 90 13.71 -6.00 0.38
CA GLN A 90 14.13 -5.96 1.79
C GLN A 90 13.51 -4.76 2.56
N ASN A 91 13.43 -3.59 1.94
CA ASN A 91 12.76 -2.41 2.53
C ASN A 91 11.26 -2.66 2.74
N ILE A 92 10.58 -3.30 1.78
CA ILE A 92 9.17 -3.69 1.89
C ILE A 92 8.98 -4.68 3.04
N LEU A 93 9.77 -5.76 3.09
CA LEU A 93 9.69 -6.75 4.17
C LEU A 93 9.91 -6.12 5.54
N THR A 94 10.89 -5.21 5.65
CA THR A 94 11.17 -4.51 6.91
C THR A 94 9.99 -3.63 7.33
N CYS A 95 9.40 -2.87 6.39
CA CYS A 95 8.21 -2.08 6.65
C CYS A 95 7.02 -2.95 7.10
N LEU A 96 6.76 -4.04 6.37
CA LEU A 96 5.67 -4.98 6.66
C LEU A 96 5.85 -5.64 8.02
N LYS A 97 7.07 -6.06 8.41
CA LYS A 97 7.34 -6.63 9.74
C LYS A 97 6.91 -5.71 10.87
N VAL A 98 7.13 -4.40 10.73
CA VAL A 98 6.78 -3.39 11.76
C VAL A 98 5.30 -3.02 11.70
N ARG A 99 4.71 -2.96 10.50
CA ARG A 99 3.36 -2.41 10.29
C ARG A 99 2.27 -3.46 10.06
N ARG A 100 2.60 -4.76 10.10
CA ARG A 100 1.68 -5.87 9.77
C ARG A 100 0.36 -5.80 10.50
N GLU A 101 0.37 -5.57 11.81
CA GLU A 101 -0.85 -5.55 12.64
C GLU A 101 -1.78 -4.40 12.21
N GLN A 102 -1.24 -3.21 12.01
CA GLN A 102 -1.99 -2.05 11.55
C GLN A 102 -2.59 -2.27 10.16
N LEU A 103 -1.81 -2.83 9.23
CA LEU A 103 -2.30 -3.18 7.90
C LEU A 103 -3.39 -4.24 7.95
N THR A 104 -3.24 -5.25 8.81
CA THR A 104 -4.23 -6.33 8.95
C THR A 104 -5.56 -5.77 9.43
N ASP A 105 -5.55 -4.96 10.50
CA ASP A 105 -6.76 -4.31 11.02
C ASP A 105 -7.40 -3.38 9.97
N ALA A 106 -6.60 -2.57 9.28
CA ALA A 106 -7.08 -1.66 8.25
C ALA A 106 -7.74 -2.39 7.06
N LEU A 107 -7.09 -3.43 6.54
CA LEU A 107 -7.61 -4.22 5.41
C LEU A 107 -8.86 -5.01 5.80
N LEU A 108 -8.93 -5.52 7.04
CA LEU A 108 -10.15 -6.14 7.55
C LEU A 108 -11.30 -5.13 7.64
N ARG A 109 -11.05 -3.93 8.18
CA ARG A 109 -12.07 -2.86 8.24
C ARG A 109 -12.56 -2.47 6.84
N GLU A 110 -11.66 -2.32 5.88
CA GLU A 110 -12.00 -2.02 4.49
C GLU A 110 -12.87 -3.14 3.87
N HIS A 111 -12.52 -4.40 4.11
CA HIS A 111 -13.29 -5.56 3.67
C HIS A 111 -14.70 -5.57 4.28
N TYR A 112 -14.80 -5.38 5.60
CA TYR A 112 -16.11 -5.34 6.29
C TYR A 112 -16.97 -4.17 5.81
N LYS A 113 -16.40 -2.98 5.63
CA LYS A 113 -17.12 -1.81 5.09
C LYS A 113 -17.64 -2.06 3.68
N SER A 114 -16.90 -2.81 2.86
CA SER A 114 -17.31 -3.15 1.49
C SER A 114 -18.38 -4.24 1.42
N LYS A 115 -18.41 -5.16 2.41
CA LYS A 115 -19.35 -6.28 2.48
C LYS A 115 -20.60 -5.99 3.30
N LEU A 116 -20.55 -4.99 4.17
CA LEU A 116 -21.68 -4.46 4.92
C LEU A 116 -22.06 -3.12 4.29
N PRO A 117 -22.82 -3.09 3.17
CA PRO A 117 -23.60 -1.90 2.89
C PRO A 117 -24.47 -1.73 4.14
N THR A 118 -24.26 -0.64 4.85
CA THR A 118 -25.04 -0.17 5.99
C THR A 118 -26.38 -0.87 6.08
N VAL A 119 -26.57 -1.73 7.09
CA VAL A 119 -27.91 -2.10 7.57
C VAL A 119 -28.51 -0.82 8.17
N VAL A 120 -28.93 0.06 7.28
CA VAL A 120 -29.66 1.30 7.54
C VAL A 120 -30.78 1.28 6.52
N ASP A 121 -31.70 0.34 6.68
CA ASP A 121 -33.15 0.49 6.47
C ASP A 121 -33.82 -0.87 6.76
N HIS A 122 -33.83 -1.28 8.02
CA HIS A 122 -34.94 -2.11 8.47
C HIS A 122 -35.77 -1.20 9.35
N ASP A 123 -36.70 -0.48 8.71
CA ASP A 123 -37.79 0.23 9.36
C ASP A 123 -38.68 -0.83 10.05
N TRP A 124 -38.23 -1.33 11.20
CA TRP A 124 -38.98 -2.28 12.03
C TRP A 124 -40.11 -1.57 12.78
N ARG A 125 -40.74 -0.52 12.21
CA ARG A 125 -41.99 0.04 12.72
C ARG A 125 -43.14 -0.97 12.55
N LEU A 126 -43.03 -2.10 13.24
CA LEU A 126 -44.12 -2.78 13.90
C LEU A 126 -44.76 -1.77 14.85
N LYS A 127 -45.71 -1.01 14.32
CA LYS A 127 -46.73 -0.36 15.13
C LYS A 127 -47.99 -1.20 15.02
N VAL A 128 -47.99 -2.32 15.74
CA VAL A 128 -49.23 -2.92 16.24
C VAL A 128 -49.52 -2.30 17.62
N SER A 129 -50.81 -2.30 17.99
CA SER A 129 -51.44 -1.69 19.18
C SER A 129 -51.92 -0.23 18.92
N HIS A 130 -53.21 0.12 19.01
CA HIS A 130 -54.41 -0.55 19.53
C HIS A 130 -55.66 0.12 18.94
#